data_AF-A0A9Q1CKS0-F1
#
_entry.id   AF-A0A9Q1CKS0-F1
#
_cell.length_a   1.000
_cell.length_b   1.000
_cell.length_c   1.000
_cell.angle_alpha   90.00
_cell.angle_beta   90.00
_cell.angle_gamma   90.00
#
_symmetry.space_group_name_H-M   'P 1'
#
loop_
_entity.id
_entity.type
_entity.pdbx_description
1 polymer ?
#
loop_
_entity_poly.entity_id
_entity_poly.type
_entity_poly.pdbx_seq_one_letter_code
_entity_poly.pdbx_strand_id
1 'polypeptide(L)'
;MAFVNTLMHSGNQRECVKVFELCNPNDDDCLENKTLKYSYSAISLPSIPYISSPIRLLTVEIRKSVTSQVSFRLVSGNERGYFFVQRRQVDSYRVRANVMLIQAITGPYDTDLHLEVNTYIRGELSSQTVIIIHVDISANTW
;
A
#
# COMPACT_ATOMS: atom_id res chain seq x y z
N MET A 1 -21.50 3.32 5.85
CA MET A 1 -21.23 1.99 5.27
C MET A 1 -20.96 2.18 3.79
N ALA A 2 -19.76 1.86 3.32
CA ALA A 2 -19.46 1.89 1.89
C ALA A 2 -18.91 0.51 1.50
N PHE A 3 -19.65 -0.17 0.64
CA PHE A 3 -19.24 -1.42 0.01
C PHE A 3 -18.29 -1.10 -1.15
N VAL A 4 -17.23 -1.89 -1.32
CA VAL A 4 -16.43 -1.86 -2.54
C VAL A 4 -16.29 -3.30 -3.05
N ASN A 5 -17.10 -3.63 -4.04
CA ASN A 5 -16.87 -4.77 -4.92
C ASN A 5 -16.17 -4.26 -6.18
N THR A 6 -15.01 -4.81 -6.52
CA THR A 6 -14.62 -4.92 -7.94
C THR A 6 -13.67 -6.10 -8.14
N LEU A 7 -14.23 -7.18 -8.69
CA LEU A 7 -13.50 -8.16 -9.48
C LEU A 7 -13.42 -7.63 -10.91
N MET A 8 -12.24 -7.61 -11.52
CA MET A 8 -12.14 -7.65 -12.99
C MET A 8 -11.01 -8.59 -13.42
N HIS A 9 -11.42 -9.62 -14.16
CA HIS A 9 -10.60 -10.63 -14.79
C HIS A 9 -10.24 -10.17 -16.21
N SER A 10 -8.94 -9.94 -16.47
CA SER A 10 -8.31 -10.05 -17.79
C SER A 10 -6.79 -9.96 -17.61
N GLY A 11 -6.04 -10.73 -18.40
CA GLY A 11 -4.69 -11.21 -18.11
C GLY A 11 -3.55 -10.19 -18.19
N ASN A 12 -2.45 -10.60 -17.56
CA ASN A 12 -1.10 -10.01 -17.50
C ASN A 12 -1.00 -8.56 -16.97
N GLN A 13 -0.64 -8.49 -15.68
CA GLN A 13 -0.26 -7.31 -14.89
C GLN A 13 -1.41 -6.32 -14.60
N ARG A 14 -2.12 -6.57 -13.51
CA ARG A 14 -3.06 -5.62 -12.92
C ARG A 14 -2.29 -4.54 -12.16
N GLU A 15 -2.01 -3.40 -12.77
CA GLU A 15 -1.73 -2.17 -12.00
C GLU A 15 -3.04 -1.67 -11.40
N CYS A 16 -3.30 -2.01 -10.13
CA CYS A 16 -4.39 -1.43 -9.35
C CYS A 16 -4.05 0.02 -8.98
N VAL A 17 -4.27 0.96 -9.91
CA VAL A 17 -4.21 2.40 -9.59
C VAL A 17 -5.57 2.81 -9.01
N LYS A 18 -5.71 2.75 -7.68
CA LYS A 18 -6.91 3.26 -7.00
C LYS A 18 -6.84 4.79 -6.94
N VAL A 19 -7.67 5.46 -7.72
CA VAL A 19 -7.88 6.91 -7.60
C VAL A 19 -8.73 7.14 -6.35
N PHE A 20 -8.18 7.85 -5.37
CA PHE A 20 -8.91 8.19 -4.16
C PHE A 20 -9.83 9.39 -4.44
N GLU A 21 -11.14 9.23 -4.24
CA GLU A 21 -12.09 10.34 -4.29
C GLU A 21 -11.68 11.43 -3.28
N LEU A 22 -11.72 12.68 -3.74
CA LEU A 22 -11.43 13.90 -3.00
C LEU A 22 -12.68 14.34 -2.23
N CYS A 23 -12.51 14.88 -1.02
CA CYS A 23 -13.62 15.51 -0.27
C CYS A 23 -14.24 16.64 -1.10
N ASN A 24 -15.55 16.86 -0.91
CA ASN A 24 -16.22 18.04 -1.41
C ASN A 24 -15.66 19.29 -0.70
N PRO A 25 -15.29 20.37 -1.43
CA PRO A 25 -14.71 21.58 -0.83
C PRO A 25 -15.62 22.35 0.15
N ASN A 26 -16.92 22.03 0.21
CA ASN A 26 -17.88 22.66 1.15
C ASN A 26 -18.26 21.76 2.34
N ASP A 27 -17.59 20.62 2.51
CA ASP A 27 -17.85 19.69 3.61
C ASP A 27 -16.77 19.86 4.69
N ASP A 28 -16.98 20.84 5.57
CA ASP A 28 -16.04 21.19 6.64
C ASP A 28 -15.77 19.99 7.58
N ASP A 29 -16.77 19.12 7.80
CA ASP A 29 -16.58 17.88 8.57
C ASP A 29 -15.67 16.88 7.84
N CYS A 30 -15.77 16.71 6.51
CA CYS A 30 -14.84 15.88 5.72
C CYS A 30 -13.41 16.46 5.70
N LEU A 31 -13.30 17.79 5.71
CA LEU A 31 -12.04 18.52 5.66
C LEU A 31 -11.32 18.53 7.02
N GLU A 32 -12.06 18.63 8.13
CA GLU A 32 -11.51 18.66 9.51
C GLU A 32 -11.32 17.26 10.11
N ASN A 33 -12.15 16.30 9.73
CA ASN A 33 -11.99 14.92 10.19
C ASN A 33 -10.81 14.29 9.44
N LYS A 34 -9.69 14.08 10.15
CA LYS A 34 -8.50 13.36 9.66
C LYS A 34 -8.98 12.12 8.90
N THR A 35 -8.97 12.18 7.57
CA THR A 35 -9.71 11.20 6.78
C THR A 35 -8.99 9.86 6.86
N LEU A 36 -9.45 8.98 7.76
CA LEU A 36 -8.96 7.62 7.87
C LEU A 36 -9.54 6.80 6.72
N LYS A 37 -8.72 6.52 5.72
CA LYS A 37 -9.13 5.73 4.56
C LYS A 37 -8.58 4.31 4.67
N TYR A 38 -9.39 3.32 4.32
CA TYR A 38 -8.96 1.93 4.21
C TYR A 38 -8.93 1.49 2.74
N SER A 39 -7.87 0.80 2.35
CA SER A 39 -7.78 0.13 1.05
C SER A 39 -7.35 -1.31 1.24
N TYR A 40 -7.91 -2.21 0.45
CA TYR A 40 -7.60 -3.64 0.48
C TYR A 40 -6.98 -4.06 -0.84
N SER A 41 -6.00 -4.95 -0.79
CA SER A 41 -5.36 -5.56 -1.94
C SER A 41 -4.96 -6.99 -1.58
N ALA A 42 -5.06 -7.91 -2.53
CA ALA A 42 -4.70 -9.31 -2.32
C ALA A 42 -3.66 -9.74 -3.37
N ILE A 43 -2.64 -10.45 -2.92
CA ILE A 43 -1.50 -10.89 -3.71
C ILE A 43 -1.25 -12.36 -3.38
N SER A 44 -1.27 -13.21 -4.40
CA SER A 44 -0.95 -14.63 -4.27
C SER A 44 0.33 -14.95 -5.04
N LEU A 45 1.25 -15.65 -4.39
CA LEU A 45 2.55 -16.07 -4.94
C LEU A 45 2.76 -17.58 -4.75
N PRO A 46 3.54 -18.25 -5.62
CA PRO A 46 4.03 -19.60 -5.34
C PRO A 46 5.06 -19.57 -4.20
N SER A 47 5.45 -20.75 -3.69
CA SER A 47 6.64 -20.84 -2.83
C SER A 47 7.88 -20.32 -3.57
N ILE A 48 8.63 -19.44 -2.92
CA ILE A 48 9.82 -18.80 -3.48
C ILE A 48 11.03 -19.24 -2.66
N PRO A 49 11.72 -20.32 -3.05
CA PRO A 49 12.85 -20.86 -2.30
C PRO A 49 14.10 -19.97 -2.39
N TYR A 50 14.16 -19.09 -3.39
CA TYR A 50 15.28 -18.19 -3.62
C TYR A 50 14.80 -16.90 -4.31
N ILE A 51 15.37 -15.76 -3.89
CA ILE A 51 15.24 -14.49 -4.61
C ILE A 51 16.63 -13.92 -4.91
N SER A 52 16.86 -13.54 -6.16
CA SER A 52 18.08 -12.85 -6.58
C SER A 52 17.97 -11.33 -6.44
N SER A 53 16.74 -10.82 -6.38
CA SER A 53 16.44 -9.39 -6.23
C SER A 53 15.07 -9.21 -5.58
N PRO A 54 14.79 -8.05 -4.95
CA PRO A 54 13.50 -7.77 -4.37
C PRO A 54 12.35 -7.89 -5.38
N ILE A 55 11.28 -8.60 -5.01
CA ILE A 55 10.08 -8.74 -5.83
C ILE A 55 9.10 -7.65 -5.43
N ARG A 56 8.68 -6.82 -6.39
CA ARG A 56 7.70 -5.77 -6.11
C ARG A 56 6.30 -6.35 -6.03
N LEU A 57 5.63 -6.12 -4.91
CA LEU A 57 4.28 -6.59 -4.64
C LEU A 57 3.24 -5.51 -4.94
N LEU A 58 3.48 -4.28 -4.47
CA LEU A 58 2.55 -3.16 -4.63
C LEU A 58 3.32 -1.87 -4.91
N THR A 59 2.75 -1.01 -5.76
CA THR A 59 3.19 0.37 -5.93
C THR A 59 2.07 1.31 -5.47
N VAL A 60 2.39 2.23 -4.58
CA VAL A 60 1.48 3.28 -4.11
C VAL A 60 2.05 4.63 -4.53
N GLU A 61 1.28 5.41 -5.27
CA GLU A 61 1.64 6.78 -5.64
C GLU A 61 0.66 7.76 -4.98
N ILE A 62 1.20 8.73 -4.26
CA ILE A 62 0.43 9.76 -3.56
C ILE A 62 0.74 11.10 -4.19
N ARG A 63 -0.32 11.78 -4.63
CA ARG A 63 -0.27 13.20 -4.95
C ARG A 63 -0.32 14.00 -3.66
N LYS A 64 0.59 14.95 -3.51
CA LYS A 64 0.75 15.79 -2.33
C LYS A 64 0.92 17.25 -2.76
N SER A 65 0.62 18.18 -1.85
CA SER A 65 1.03 19.56 -2.04
C SER A 65 2.55 19.70 -1.86
N VAL A 66 3.13 20.82 -2.31
CA VAL A 66 4.57 21.11 -2.13
C VAL A 66 4.94 21.17 -0.65
N THR A 67 4.05 21.74 0.17
CA THR A 67 4.24 21.93 1.62
C THR A 67 3.88 20.68 2.44
N SER A 68 3.28 19.68 1.82
CA SER A 68 2.95 18.41 2.45
C SER A 68 4.16 17.47 2.49
N GLN A 69 4.30 16.76 3.60
CA GLN A 69 5.20 15.62 3.76
C GLN A 69 4.38 14.34 3.84
N VAL A 70 4.90 13.24 3.28
CA VAL A 70 4.19 11.96 3.29
C VAL A 70 5.16 10.87 3.74
N SER A 71 4.73 10.09 4.73
CA SER A 71 5.45 8.93 5.26
C SER A 71 4.70 7.65 4.96
N PHE A 72 5.46 6.58 4.72
CA PHE A 72 4.95 5.22 4.53
C PHE A 72 5.56 4.32 5.59
N ARG A 73 4.73 3.53 6.28
CA ARG A 73 5.19 2.66 7.37
C ARG A 73 4.41 1.35 7.39
N LEU A 74 5.11 0.22 7.36
CA LEU A 74 4.50 -1.07 7.73
C LEU A 74 4.35 -1.13 9.24
N VAL A 75 3.12 -1.39 9.69
CA VAL A 75 2.78 -1.38 11.12
C VAL A 75 2.46 -2.76 11.67
N SER A 76 2.07 -3.71 10.82
CA SER A 76 1.85 -5.12 11.15
C SER A 76 1.97 -6.01 9.92
N GLY A 77 2.05 -7.32 10.14
CA GLY A 77 2.12 -8.38 9.12
C GLY A 77 3.52 -8.67 8.59
N ASN A 78 4.53 -7.93 9.07
CA ASN A 78 5.93 -8.03 8.67
C ASN A 78 6.86 -8.32 9.86
N GLU A 79 6.37 -9.06 10.85
CA GLU A 79 7.09 -9.39 12.09
C GLU A 79 8.38 -10.19 11.80
N ARG A 80 8.38 -10.95 10.70
CA ARG A 80 9.54 -11.73 10.22
C ARG A 80 10.50 -10.93 9.34
N GLY A 81 10.19 -9.69 8.99
CA GLY A 81 11.06 -8.82 8.19
C GLY A 81 11.21 -9.24 6.71
N TYR A 82 10.26 -9.99 6.16
CA TYR A 82 10.28 -10.42 4.76
C TYR A 82 9.98 -9.29 3.78
N PHE A 83 9.28 -8.26 4.22
CA PHE A 83 8.82 -7.17 3.37
C PHE A 83 9.54 -5.87 3.69
N PHE A 84 9.68 -5.02 2.68
CA PHE A 84 10.29 -3.70 2.80
C PHE A 84 9.51 -2.66 2.02
N VAL A 85 9.45 -1.44 2.55
CA VAL A 85 8.83 -0.29 1.87
C VAL A 85 9.91 0.66 1.41
N GLN A 86 10.07 0.76 0.09
CA GLN A 86 10.97 1.73 -0.52
C GLN A 86 10.21 2.98 -0.93
N ARG A 87 10.44 4.09 -0.22
CA ARG A 87 9.94 5.42 -0.58
C ARG A 87 10.86 6.07 -1.62
N ARG A 88 10.26 6.71 -2.62
CA ARG A 88 10.95 7.53 -3.63
C ARG A 88 10.17 8.81 -3.92
N GLN A 89 10.84 9.95 -3.89
CA GLN A 89 10.29 11.19 -4.42
C GLN A 89 10.25 11.08 -5.96
N VAL A 90 9.08 11.30 -6.57
CA VAL A 90 8.93 11.27 -8.03
C VAL A 90 9.15 12.68 -8.58
N ASP A 91 8.43 13.66 -8.03
CA ASP A 91 8.58 15.09 -8.30
C ASP A 91 8.07 15.90 -7.09
N SER A 92 8.02 17.24 -7.17
CA SER A 92 7.59 18.09 -6.04
C SER A 92 6.18 17.80 -5.51
N TYR A 93 5.31 17.22 -6.34
CA TYR A 93 3.90 16.97 -6.06
C TYR A 93 3.58 15.50 -5.88
N ARG A 94 4.54 14.60 -6.11
CA ARG A 94 4.31 13.16 -6.08
C ARG A 94 5.41 12.40 -5.36
N VAL A 95 4.96 11.46 -4.54
CA VAL A 95 5.82 10.49 -3.86
C VAL A 95 5.28 9.10 -4.12
N ARG A 96 6.19 8.14 -4.27
CA ARG A 96 5.87 6.75 -4.53
C ARG A 96 6.47 5.87 -3.46
N ALA A 97 5.75 4.83 -3.08
CA ALA A 97 6.25 3.75 -2.25
C ALA A 97 6.07 2.41 -2.96
N ASN A 98 7.12 1.59 -2.97
CA ASN A 98 7.06 0.22 -3.44
C ASN A 98 7.11 -0.69 -2.21
N VAL A 99 6.11 -1.55 -2.05
CA VAL A 99 6.15 -2.67 -1.11
C VAL A 99 6.80 -3.84 -1.83
N MET A 100 7.88 -4.37 -1.26
CA MET A 100 8.70 -5.40 -1.88
C MET A 100 8.90 -6.57 -0.93
N LEU A 101 8.90 -7.78 -1.48
CA LEU A 101 9.41 -8.97 -0.83
C LEU A 101 10.94 -9.00 -0.98
N ILE A 102 11.65 -8.99 0.14
CA ILE A 102 13.12 -8.90 0.21
C ILE A 102 13.78 -10.15 0.79
N GLN A 103 12.99 -11.17 1.15
CA GLN A 103 13.49 -12.48 1.54
C GLN A 103 12.69 -13.59 0.87
N ALA A 104 13.35 -14.71 0.60
CA ALA A 104 12.69 -15.92 0.12
C ALA A 104 11.72 -16.45 1.17
N ILE A 105 10.56 -16.94 0.73
CA ILE A 105 9.56 -17.57 1.60
C ILE A 105 9.14 -18.88 0.94
N THR A 106 9.48 -19.98 1.59
CA THR A 106 8.90 -21.29 1.31
C THR A 106 7.59 -21.39 2.07
N GLY A 107 6.49 -21.55 1.35
CA GLY A 107 5.15 -21.63 1.90
C GLY A 107 4.86 -22.95 2.63
N PRO A 108 3.66 -23.10 3.22
CA PRO A 108 2.58 -22.10 3.20
C PRO A 108 2.89 -20.91 4.11
N TYR A 109 2.58 -19.70 3.64
CA TYR A 109 2.71 -18.48 4.43
C TYR A 109 1.58 -17.50 4.07
N ASP A 110 0.91 -16.97 5.08
CA ASP A 110 -0.24 -16.07 4.94
C ASP A 110 -0.07 -14.90 5.92
N THR A 111 -0.28 -13.68 5.44
CA THR A 111 -0.21 -12.48 6.29
C THR A 111 -0.98 -11.30 5.70
N ASP A 112 -1.48 -10.43 6.57
CA ASP A 112 -2.03 -9.13 6.20
C ASP A 112 -1.02 -8.02 6.55
N LEU A 113 -0.38 -7.43 5.53
CA LEU A 113 0.48 -6.27 5.70
C LEU A 113 -0.36 -5.01 5.87
N HIS A 114 -0.18 -4.29 6.97
CA HIS A 114 -0.83 -3.01 7.18
C HIS A 114 0.17 -1.90 6.90
N LEU A 115 -0.02 -1.20 5.78
CA LEU A 115 0.78 -0.06 5.37
C LEU A 115 0.05 1.24 5.71
N GLU A 116 0.57 1.98 6.69
CA GLU A 116 0.14 3.34 6.97
C GLU A 116 0.78 4.34 6.02
N VAL A 117 -0.05 5.22 5.48
CA VAL A 117 0.32 6.36 4.65
C VAL A 117 -0.18 7.61 5.35
N ASN A 118 0.73 8.38 5.93
CA ASN A 118 0.40 9.58 6.68
C ASN A 118 0.86 10.81 5.90
N THR A 119 -0.04 11.76 5.72
CA THR A 119 0.26 13.06 5.12
C THR A 119 0.25 14.13 6.20
N TYR A 120 1.34 14.87 6.29
CA TYR A 120 1.53 15.97 7.21
C TYR A 120 1.56 17.29 6.46
N ILE A 121 0.87 18.30 6.98
CA ILE A 121 0.91 19.67 6.49
C ILE A 121 1.45 20.53 7.64
N ARG A 122 2.57 21.22 7.42
CA ARG A 122 3.23 22.04 8.46
C ARG A 122 3.52 21.28 9.76
N GLY A 123 3.76 19.97 9.67
CA GLY A 123 4.04 19.09 10.82
C GLY A 123 2.82 18.44 11.47
N GLU A 124 1.61 18.85 11.10
CA GLU A 124 0.36 18.29 11.63
C GLU A 124 -0.18 17.19 10.72
N LEU A 125 -0.65 16.09 11.32
CA LEU A 125 -1.27 14.98 10.58
C LEU A 125 -2.59 15.45 9.96
N SER A 126 -2.58 15.61 8.64
CA SER A 126 -3.73 16.04 7.84
C SER A 126 -4.56 14.86 7.35
N SER A 127 -3.92 13.75 6.95
CA SER A 127 -4.64 12.54 6.55
C SER A 127 -3.86 11.27 6.87
N GLN A 128 -4.60 10.18 7.10
CA GLN A 128 -4.06 8.85 7.35
C GLN A 128 -4.78 7.84 6.47
N THR A 129 -4.04 7.02 5.74
CA THR A 129 -4.61 5.91 4.98
C THR A 129 -3.95 4.62 5.41
N VAL A 130 -4.74 3.58 5.67
CA VAL A 130 -4.26 2.23 5.96
C VAL A 130 -4.55 1.36 4.75
N ILE A 131 -3.50 0.84 4.13
CA ILE A 131 -3.58 -0.09 3.01
C ILE A 131 -3.28 -1.48 3.56
N ILE A 132 -4.29 -2.35 3.55
CA ILE A 132 -4.21 -3.75 3.96
C ILE A 132 -3.88 -4.57 2.71
N ILE A 133 -2.76 -5.27 2.75
CA ILE A 133 -2.26 -6.09 1.65
C ILE A 133 -2.23 -7.53 2.15
N HIS A 134 -3.22 -8.30 1.75
CA HIS A 134 -3.24 -9.74 1.99
C HIS A 134 -2.20 -10.42 1.08
N VAL A 135 -1.27 -11.15 1.67
CA VAL A 135 -0.22 -11.88 0.97
C VAL A 135 -0.34 -13.36 1.30
N ASP A 136 -0.69 -14.15 0.29
CA ASP A 136 -0.76 -15.61 0.36
C ASP A 136 0.40 -16.22 -0.47
N ILE A 137 1.14 -17.11 0.15
CA ILE A 137 2.24 -17.87 -0.46
C ILE A 137 1.91 -19.34 -0.35
N SER A 138 1.57 -19.93 -1.50
CA SER A 138 1.16 -21.33 -1.56
C SER A 138 2.30 -22.29 -1.19
N ALA A 139 1.94 -23.49 -0.72
CA ALA A 139 2.89 -24.56 -0.39
C ALA A 139 3.58 -25.17 -1.64
N ASN A 140 3.10 -24.86 -2.84
CA ASN A 140 3.61 -25.46 -4.08
C ASN A 140 4.74 -24.60 -4.67
N THR A 141 5.85 -25.26 -5.01
CA THR A 141 6.90 -24.72 -5.90
C THR A 141 6.49 -25.02 -7.34
N TRP A 142 6.46 -24.02 -8.21
CA TRP A 142 6.28 -24.21 -9.66
C TRP A 142 7.63 -24.38 -10.34
#